data_AF-A0A955IU08-F1
#
_entry.id   AF-A0A955IU08-F1
#
_cell.length_a   1.000
_cell.length_b   1.000
_cell.length_c   1.000
_cell.angle_alpha   90.00
_cell.angle_beta   90.00
_cell.angle_gamma   90.00
#
_symmetry.space_group_name_H-M   'P 1'
#
loop_
_entity.id
_entity.type
_entity.pdbx_description
1 polymer ?
#
loop_
_entity_poly.entity_id
_entity_poly.type
_entity_poly.pdbx_seq_one_letter_code
_entity_poly.pdbx_strand_id
1 'polypeptide(L)'
;MVVVIGDARFSACRTYRWTLSRTWDDGPTLQVVGLNPSTADEVHNDPTVTQCIRYAQRWGYGRLLMTNAYGLRSTDPRGLREVADPVGPRNDHWIRRCATEADRVLIA
;
A
#
# COMPACT_ATOMS: atom_id res chain seq x y z
N MET A 1 13.84 -7.02 -18.69
CA MET A 1 13.43 -6.92 -17.28
C MET A 1 12.94 -5.50 -17.08
N VAL A 2 11.64 -5.31 -16.87
CA VAL A 2 11.07 -3.98 -16.63
C VAL A 2 11.54 -3.52 -15.25
N VAL A 3 12.12 -2.33 -15.17
CA VAL A 3 12.54 -1.75 -13.89
C VAL A 3 11.28 -1.41 -13.10
N VAL A 4 11.14 -1.99 -11.91
CA VAL A 4 10.07 -1.62 -10.98
C VAL A 4 10.60 -0.53 -10.06
N ILE A 5 10.00 0.65 -10.13
CA ILE A 5 10.33 1.76 -9.22
C ILE A 5 9.40 1.65 -8.00
N GLY A 6 10.02 1.53 -6.81
CA GLY A 6 9.33 1.44 -5.53
C GLY A 6 9.47 2.72 -4.70
N ASP A 7 8.41 3.12 -4.02
CA ASP A 7 8.43 4.16 -2.98
C ASP A 7 7.47 3.76 -1.84
N ALA A 8 7.70 4.30 -0.65
CA ALA A 8 6.86 4.08 0.52
C ALA A 8 6.90 5.28 1.46
N ARG A 9 5.73 5.69 1.96
CA ARG A 9 5.61 6.77 2.94
C ARG A 9 5.28 6.21 4.31
N PHE A 10 6.08 6.59 5.28
CA PHE A 10 5.93 6.16 6.67
C PHE A 10 5.71 7.34 7.62
N SER A 11 5.25 7.05 8.82
CA SER A 11 5.46 7.95 9.96
C SER A 11 6.97 8.14 10.23
N ALA A 12 7.37 9.21 10.91
CA ALA A 12 8.78 9.46 11.24
C ALA A 12 9.44 8.29 11.99
N CYS A 13 8.71 7.64 12.91
CA CYS A 13 9.16 6.45 13.63
C CYS A 13 9.00 5.13 12.86
N ARG A 14 8.51 5.16 11.61
CA ARG A 14 8.19 4.00 10.77
C ARG A 14 7.24 2.94 11.37
N THR A 15 6.57 3.23 12.49
CA THR A 15 5.50 2.41 13.08
C THR A 15 4.32 2.28 12.13
N TYR A 16 3.96 3.37 11.44
CA TYR A 16 2.88 3.39 10.47
C TYR A 16 3.43 3.49 9.05
N ARG A 17 2.79 2.80 8.11
CA ARG A 17 2.99 2.98 6.67
C ARG A 17 1.71 3.53 6.07
N TRP A 18 1.81 4.70 5.46
CA TRP A 18 0.69 5.38 4.84
C TRP A 18 0.44 4.92 3.41
N THR A 19 1.51 4.75 2.63
CA THR A 19 1.43 4.36 1.23
C THR A 19 2.61 3.48 0.85
N LEU A 20 2.39 2.68 -0.18
CA LEU A 20 3.43 1.96 -0.94
C LEU A 20 3.10 2.10 -2.42
N SER A 21 4.08 2.34 -3.27
CA SER A 21 3.88 2.33 -4.73
C SER A 21 4.84 1.40 -5.43
N ARG A 22 4.35 0.82 -6.52
CA ARG A 22 5.14 0.06 -7.50
C ARG A 22 4.71 0.48 -8.89
N THR A 23 5.65 0.98 -9.67
CA THR A 23 5.42 1.41 -11.06
C THR A 23 6.33 0.60 -11.97
N TRP A 24 5.78 0.06 -13.05
CA TRP A 24 6.53 -0.69 -14.05
C TRP A 24 6.25 -0.20 -15.48
N ASP A 25 5.15 0.49 -15.73
CA ASP A 25 4.90 1.18 -17.00
C ASP A 25 4.06 2.46 -16.78
N ASP A 26 3.68 3.13 -17.86
CA ASP A 26 2.92 4.39 -17.89
C ASP A 26 1.39 4.20 -18.01
N GLY A 27 0.91 2.97 -17.85
CA GLY A 27 -0.49 2.61 -17.85
C GLY A 27 -1.27 3.07 -16.62
N PRO A 28 -2.56 2.70 -16.53
CA PRO A 28 -3.45 3.18 -15.48
C PRO A 28 -2.97 2.74 -14.08
N THR A 29 -3.38 3.49 -13.07
CA THR A 29 -3.05 3.26 -11.66
C THR A 29 -4.20 2.54 -10.94
N LEU A 30 -3.88 1.41 -10.32
CA LEU A 30 -4.77 0.71 -9.39
C LEU A 30 -4.38 1.03 -7.95
N GLN A 31 -5.31 1.59 -7.18
CA GLN A 31 -5.19 1.57 -5.72
C GLN A 31 -5.82 0.29 -5.18
N VAL A 32 -5.11 -0.38 -4.28
CA VAL A 32 -5.68 -1.44 -3.43
C VAL A 32 -5.65 -0.98 -1.97
N VAL A 33 -6.81 -1.08 -1.32
CA VAL A 33 -6.99 -0.81 0.11
C VAL A 33 -7.09 -2.14 0.83
N GLY A 34 -6.03 -2.54 1.54
CA GLY A 34 -6.04 -3.74 2.39
C GLY A 34 -6.33 -3.42 3.86
N LEU A 35 -6.17 -4.40 4.75
CA LEU A 35 -6.42 -4.22 6.18
C LEU A 35 -5.33 -3.40 6.89
N ASN A 36 -4.11 -3.92 6.97
CA ASN A 36 -2.96 -3.27 7.61
C ASN A 36 -1.65 -3.60 6.87
N PRO A 37 -0.65 -2.71 6.89
CA PRO A 37 0.66 -2.98 6.33
C PRO A 37 1.37 -4.14 7.03
N SER A 38 2.13 -4.92 6.26
CA SER A 38 3.07 -5.91 6.79
C SER A 38 4.51 -5.40 6.62
N THR A 39 5.39 -6.19 6.00
CA THR A 39 6.83 -5.92 5.96
C THR A 39 7.29 -5.11 4.74
N ALA A 40 6.50 -4.99 3.67
CA ALA A 40 6.94 -4.29 2.45
C ALA A 40 7.29 -2.82 2.68
N ASP A 41 8.38 -2.38 2.02
CA ASP A 41 8.96 -1.05 2.10
C ASP A 41 9.30 -0.49 0.71
N GLU A 42 10.06 0.59 0.63
CA GLU A 42 10.46 1.23 -0.63
C GLU A 42 11.24 0.29 -1.57
N VAL A 43 11.92 -0.75 -1.05
CA VAL A 43 12.77 -1.68 -1.81
C VAL A 43 12.14 -3.07 -1.94
N HIS A 44 11.64 -3.62 -0.83
CA HIS A 44 11.24 -5.02 -0.71
C HIS A 44 9.73 -5.19 -0.73
N ASN A 45 9.27 -6.25 -1.37
CA ASN A 45 7.88 -6.69 -1.35
C ASN A 45 7.66 -7.77 -0.30
N ASP A 46 6.46 -7.81 0.27
CA ASP A 46 5.93 -8.93 1.03
C ASP A 46 5.02 -9.80 0.12
N PRO A 47 4.54 -10.97 0.58
CA PRO A 47 3.69 -11.85 -0.24
C PRO A 47 2.41 -11.16 -0.74
N THR A 48 1.79 -10.31 0.10
CA THR A 48 0.56 -9.59 -0.25
C THR A 48 0.82 -8.63 -1.41
N VAL A 49 1.85 -7.76 -1.28
CA VAL A 49 2.22 -6.81 -2.33
C VAL A 49 2.61 -7.53 -3.62
N THR A 50 3.37 -8.62 -3.52
CA THR A 50 3.75 -9.44 -4.68
C THR A 50 2.53 -9.95 -5.44
N GLN A 51 1.50 -10.41 -4.71
CA GLN A 51 0.26 -10.89 -5.32
C GLN A 51 -0.54 -9.74 -5.94
N CYS A 52 -0.62 -8.58 -5.29
CA CYS A 52 -1.30 -7.41 -5.82
C CYS A 52 -0.64 -6.87 -7.10
N ILE A 53 0.69 -6.87 -7.18
CA ILE A 53 1.41 -6.53 -8.43
C ILE A 53 1.01 -7.48 -9.56
N ARG A 54 0.99 -8.80 -9.31
CA ARG A 54 0.61 -9.79 -10.32
C ARG A 54 -0.81 -9.58 -10.84
N TYR A 55 -1.77 -9.30 -9.96
CA TYR A 55 -3.14 -8.99 -10.38
C TYR A 55 -3.22 -7.69 -11.18
N ALA A 56 -2.58 -6.62 -10.71
CA ALA A 56 -2.55 -5.33 -11.39
C ALA A 56 -1.96 -5.47 -12.81
N GLN A 57 -0.83 -6.15 -12.95
CA GLN A 57 -0.22 -6.45 -14.26
C GLN A 57 -1.15 -7.26 -15.16
N ARG A 58 -1.78 -8.32 -14.62
CA ARG A 58 -2.70 -9.17 -15.38
C ARG A 58 -3.94 -8.40 -15.85
N TRP A 59 -4.38 -7.39 -15.10
CA TRP A 59 -5.52 -6.55 -15.45
C TRP A 59 -5.14 -5.32 -16.31
N GLY A 60 -3.87 -5.18 -16.70
CA GLY A 60 -3.42 -4.13 -17.61
C GLY A 60 -3.12 -2.78 -16.93
N TYR A 61 -2.83 -2.77 -15.63
CA TYR A 61 -2.37 -1.57 -14.93
C TYR A 61 -0.85 -1.42 -14.99
N GLY A 62 -0.39 -0.17 -14.96
CA GLY A 62 1.02 0.21 -14.95
C GLY A 62 1.62 0.53 -13.59
N ARG A 63 0.73 0.81 -12.64
CA ARG A 63 1.10 1.22 -11.29
C ARG A 63 0.14 0.66 -10.26
N LEU A 64 0.72 0.17 -9.16
CA LEU A 64 0.03 -0.19 -7.94
C LEU A 64 0.27 0.89 -6.88
N LEU A 65 -0.82 1.37 -6.27
CA LEU A 65 -0.81 2.11 -5.01
C LEU A 65 -1.40 1.22 -3.92
N MET A 66 -0.61 0.89 -2.90
CA MET A 66 -1.08 0.18 -1.72
C MET A 66 -1.36 1.15 -0.59
N THR A 67 -2.55 1.05 -0.04
CA THR A 67 -2.97 1.72 1.20
C THR A 67 -3.68 0.70 2.07
N ASN A 68 -3.94 1.06 3.33
CA ASN A 68 -4.53 0.15 4.29
C ASN A 68 -5.51 0.90 5.19
N ALA A 69 -6.60 0.24 5.61
CA ALA A 69 -7.58 0.82 6.54
C ALA A 69 -6.94 1.24 7.88
N TYR A 70 -5.92 0.49 8.32
CA TYR A 70 -5.08 0.82 9.47
C TYR A 70 -3.65 1.09 9.00
N GLY A 71 -3.02 2.16 9.50
CA GLY A 71 -1.64 2.48 9.14
C GLY A 71 -0.61 1.64 9.87
N LEU A 72 -0.97 1.02 11.01
CA LEU A 72 -0.04 0.28 11.86
C LEU A 72 0.57 -0.91 11.12
N ARG A 73 1.90 -0.96 11.04
CA ARG A 73 2.62 -2.09 10.46
C ARG A 73 2.61 -3.27 11.42
N SER A 74 2.06 -4.39 10.98
CA SER A 74 2.05 -5.65 11.72
C SER A 74 1.93 -6.83 10.76
N THR A 75 2.73 -7.88 10.97
CA THR A 75 2.58 -9.15 10.23
C THR A 75 1.33 -9.91 10.66
N ASP A 76 0.85 -9.67 11.89
CA ASP A 76 -0.36 -10.26 12.46
C ASP A 76 -1.42 -9.17 12.71
N PRO A 77 -2.59 -9.23 12.06
CA PRO A 77 -3.68 -8.28 12.28
C PRO A 77 -4.17 -8.21 13.73
N ARG A 78 -3.92 -9.23 14.57
CA ARG A 78 -4.26 -9.19 16.00
C ARG A 78 -3.53 -8.07 16.73
N GLY A 79 -2.33 -7.68 16.28
CA GLY A 79 -1.57 -6.57 16.84
C GLY A 79 -2.27 -5.21 16.72
N LEU A 80 -3.26 -5.06 15.84
CA LEU A 80 -4.09 -3.85 15.75
C LEU A 80 -4.88 -3.60 17.05
N ARG A 81 -5.16 -4.64 17.83
CA ARG A 81 -5.90 -4.55 19.10
C ARG A 81 -5.02 -4.16 20.29
N GLU A 82 -3.70 -4.18 20.11
CA GLU A 82 -2.72 -3.96 21.18
C GLU A 82 -2.24 -2.51 21.25
N VAL A 83 -2.66 -1.67 20.30
CA VAL A 83 -2.26 -0.26 20.19
C VAL A 83 -3.49 0.63 20.28
N ALA A 84 -3.36 1.77 20.96
CA ALA A 84 -4.46 2.70 21.17
C ALA A 84 -4.98 3.36 19.87
N ASP A 85 -4.08 3.64 18.93
CA ASP A 85 -4.41 4.23 17.62
C ASP A 85 -3.79 3.41 16.48
N PRO A 86 -4.40 2.28 16.07
CA PRO A 86 -3.88 1.47 14.97
C PRO A 86 -4.07 2.14 13.60
N VAL A 87 -4.96 3.13 13.50
CA VAL A 87 -5.20 3.87 12.26
C VAL A 87 -4.01 4.79 11.99
N GLY A 88 -3.62 5.57 12.99
CA GLY A 88 -2.54 6.54 12.91
C GLY A 88 -2.98 7.88 12.32
N PRO A 89 -2.30 8.99 12.68
CA PRO A 89 -2.83 10.34 12.56
C PRO A 89 -3.01 10.88 11.12
N ARG A 90 -2.41 10.24 10.11
CA ARG A 90 -2.44 10.71 8.71
C ARG A 90 -3.00 9.68 7.73
N ASN A 91 -3.48 8.53 8.21
CA ASN A 91 -3.81 7.41 7.33
C ASN A 91 -4.91 7.76 6.32
N ASP A 92 -6.04 8.29 6.81
CA ASP A 92 -7.16 8.73 5.98
C ASP A 92 -6.79 9.77 4.92
N HIS A 93 -5.87 10.69 5.25
CA HIS A 93 -5.38 11.67 4.29
C HIS A 93 -4.70 10.98 3.11
N TRP A 94 -3.84 9.99 3.38
CA TRP A 94 -3.12 9.26 2.35
C TRP A 94 -4.03 8.32 1.56
N ILE A 95 -5.00 7.67 2.19
CA ILE A 95 -6.02 6.86 1.49
C ILE A 95 -6.76 7.72 0.47
N ARG A 96 -7.27 8.90 0.87
CA ARG A 96 -8.01 9.80 -0.05
C ARG A 96 -7.13 10.38 -1.15
N ARG A 97 -5.87 10.71 -0.82
CA ARG A 97 -4.91 11.20 -1.82
C ARG A 97 -4.63 10.14 -2.90
N CYS A 98 -4.35 8.90 -2.50
CA CYS A 98 -4.16 7.81 -3.45
C CYS A 98 -5.44 7.51 -4.25
N ALA A 99 -6.62 7.62 -3.64
CA ALA A 99 -7.89 7.42 -4.34
C ALA A 99 -8.17 8.48 -5.40
N THR A 100 -7.67 9.70 -5.18
CA THR A 100 -7.77 10.79 -6.17
C THR A 100 -6.78 10.58 -7.33
N GLU A 101 -5.65 9.92 -7.07
CA GLU A 101 -4.60 9.65 -8.06
C GLU A 101 -4.85 8.39 -8.89
N ALA A 102 -5.60 7.43 -8.35
CA ALA A 102 -5.86 6.15 -8.99
C ALA A 102 -7.05 6.19 -9.95
N ASP A 103 -6.94 5.48 -11.07
CA ASP A 103 -8.03 5.29 -12.02
C ASP A 103 -9.11 4.35 -11.46
N ARG A 104 -8.71 3.42 -10.59
CA ARG A 104 -9.60 2.48 -9.88
C ARG A 104 -9.14 2.23 -8.46
N VAL A 105 -10.11 2.04 -7.58
CA VAL A 105 -9.91 1.62 -6.19
C VAL A 105 -10.53 0.24 -5.99
N LEU A 106 -9.72 -0.69 -5.49
CA LEU A 106 -10.15 -2.02 -5.06
C LEU A 106 -10.02 -2.10 -3.54
N ILE A 107 -11.07 -2.57 -2.87
CA ILE A 107 -11.05 -2.90 -1.44
C ILE A 107 -10.91 -4.42 -1.33
N ALA A 108 -9.95 -4.90 -0.54
CA ALA A 108 -9.56 -6.31 -0.46
C ALA A 108 -9.54 -6.82 0.99
#